data_AF-A0A919P409-F1
#
_entry.id   AF-A0A919P409-F1
#
_cell.length_a   1.000
_cell.length_b   1.000
_cell.length_c   1.000
_cell.angle_alpha   90.00
_cell.angle_beta   90.00
_cell.angle_gamma   90.00
#
_symmetry.space_group_name_H-M   'P 1'
#
loop_
_entity.id
_entity.type
_entity.pdbx_description
1 polymer ?
#
loop_
_entity_poly.entity_id
_entity_poly.type
_entity_poly.pdbx_seq_one_letter_code
_entity_poly.pdbx_strand_id
1 'polypeptide(L)'
;MSTTNPIVGDPVAAKQLRLAALLDWRQMVGSAWAERISHDLSGVEDLTTELLLVELAIAEQWPGDIEVWMREWIVADATKLHDPAQWRGDCSVCVALGGPFEAA
;
A
#
# COMPACT_ATOMS: atom_id res chain seq x y z
N MET A 1 -50.14 -4.12 -9.80
CA MET A 1 -49.30 -3.81 -8.62
C MET A 1 -47.91 -4.29 -8.95
N SER A 2 -46.99 -3.37 -9.30
CA SER A 2 -45.63 -3.71 -9.71
C SER A 2 -44.74 -3.66 -8.48
N THR A 3 -44.25 -4.81 -8.03
CA THR A 3 -43.24 -4.91 -6.97
C THR A 3 -41.88 -4.71 -7.59
N THR A 4 -41.46 -3.45 -7.76
CA THR A 4 -40.06 -3.13 -8.04
C THR A 4 -39.25 -3.45 -6.79
N ASN A 5 -38.55 -4.58 -6.83
CA ASN A 5 -37.56 -4.95 -5.83
C ASN A 5 -36.45 -3.89 -5.84
N PRO A 6 -36.18 -3.21 -4.71
CA PRO A 6 -35.03 -2.32 -4.62
C PRO A 6 -33.80 -3.16 -4.21
N ILE A 7 -32.60 -2.71 -4.59
CA ILE A 7 -31.31 -3.14 -4.04
C ILE A 7 -30.71 -4.43 -4.66
N VAL A 8 -30.29 -4.37 -5.92
CA VAL A 8 -29.04 -5.04 -6.32
C VAL A 8 -28.14 -3.91 -6.79
N GLY A 9 -27.15 -3.54 -5.97
CA GLY A 9 -26.19 -2.49 -6.32
C GLY A 9 -25.47 -2.82 -7.62
N ASP A 10 -25.09 -1.81 -8.39
CA ASP A 10 -24.38 -1.99 -9.65
C ASP A 10 -23.10 -2.83 -9.42
N PRO A 11 -23.00 -4.05 -9.97
CA PRO A 11 -21.86 -4.94 -9.75
C PRO A 11 -20.55 -4.34 -10.28
N VAL A 12 -20.61 -3.44 -11.26
CA VAL A 12 -19.45 -2.71 -11.77
C VAL A 12 -18.97 -1.72 -10.71
N ALA A 13 -19.89 -0.93 -10.13
CA ALA A 13 -19.57 0.01 -9.06
C ALA A 13 -19.01 -0.71 -7.82
N ALA A 14 -19.58 -1.85 -7.45
CA ALA A 14 -19.07 -2.67 -6.34
C ALA A 14 -17.65 -3.21 -6.61
N LYS A 15 -17.37 -3.66 -7.84
CA LYS A 15 -16.03 -4.11 -8.25
C LYS A 15 -15.01 -2.96 -8.20
N GLN A 16 -15.37 -1.77 -8.67
CA GLN A 16 -14.48 -0.61 -8.63
C GLN A 16 -14.19 -0.12 -7.20
N LEU A 17 -15.20 -0.11 -6.32
CA LEU A 17 -15.02 0.23 -4.91
C LEU A 17 -14.07 -0.75 -4.22
N ARG A 18 -14.18 -2.05 -4.53
CA ARG A 18 -13.27 -3.06 -4.01
C ARG A 18 -11.84 -2.84 -4.51
N LEU A 19 -11.65 -2.52 -5.78
CA LEU A 19 -10.32 -2.22 -6.32
C LEU A 19 -9.70 -1.04 -5.59
N ALA A 20 -10.43 0.06 -5.44
CA ALA A 20 -9.97 1.24 -4.71
C ALA A 20 -9.53 0.89 -3.28
N ALA A 21 -10.35 0.13 -2.56
CA ALA A 21 -10.01 -0.30 -1.20
C ALA A 21 -8.75 -1.18 -1.13
N LEU A 22 -8.54 -2.08 -2.10
CA LEU A 22 -7.33 -2.91 -2.17
C LEU A 22 -6.08 -2.08 -2.50
N LEU A 23 -6.20 -1.12 -3.42
CA LEU A 23 -5.09 -0.22 -3.77
C LEU A 23 -4.71 0.70 -2.61
N ASP A 24 -5.70 1.25 -1.89
CA ASP A 24 -5.47 2.06 -0.69
C ASP A 24 -4.79 1.24 0.41
N TRP A 25 -5.27 0.01 0.65
CA TRP A 25 -4.66 -0.90 1.61
C TRP A 25 -3.21 -1.24 1.24
N ARG A 26 -2.96 -1.62 -0.02
CA ARG A 26 -1.62 -1.91 -0.52
C ARG A 26 -0.69 -0.72 -0.34
N GLN A 27 -1.16 0.50 -0.63
CA GLN A 27 -0.37 1.71 -0.44
C GLN A 27 -0.01 1.94 1.03
N MET A 28 -0.96 1.75 1.95
CA MET A 28 -0.73 1.87 3.40
C MET A 28 0.30 0.86 3.90
N VAL A 29 0.13 -0.42 3.54
CA VAL A 29 1.04 -1.51 3.94
C VAL A 29 2.44 -1.29 3.33
N GLY A 30 2.52 -0.92 2.05
CA GLY A 30 3.79 -0.64 1.38
C GLY A 30 4.56 0.52 1.99
N SER A 31 3.85 1.58 2.43
CA SER A 31 4.49 2.66 3.19
C SER A 31 5.03 2.18 4.54
N ALA A 32 4.23 1.45 5.32
CA ALA A 32 4.67 0.93 6.60
C ALA A 32 5.86 -0.04 6.45
N TRP A 33 5.84 -0.87 5.40
CA TRP A 33 6.94 -1.78 5.07
C TRP A 33 8.21 -1.01 4.75
N ALA A 34 8.13 -0.02 3.86
CA ALA A 34 9.28 0.77 3.43
C ALA A 34 9.92 1.57 4.59
N GLU A 35 9.11 2.11 5.49
CA GLU A 35 9.61 2.78 6.69
C GLU A 35 10.32 1.79 7.63
N ARG A 36 9.70 0.64 7.92
CA ARG A 36 10.31 -0.35 8.82
C ARG A 36 11.60 -0.94 8.30
N ILE A 37 11.65 -1.28 7.01
CA ILE A 37 12.86 -1.85 6.41
C ILE A 37 13.98 -0.80 6.34
N SER A 38 13.67 0.48 6.09
CA SER A 38 14.65 1.57 6.10
C SER A 38 15.28 1.76 7.49
N HIS A 39 14.52 1.51 8.56
CA HIS A 39 14.94 1.71 9.94
C HIS A 39 15.31 0.42 10.69
N ASP A 40 15.45 -0.71 10.00
CA ASP A 40 15.75 -2.02 10.60
C ASP A 40 14.81 -2.39 11.77
N LEU A 41 13.52 -2.09 11.60
CA LEU A 41 12.49 -2.39 12.60
C LEU A 41 11.90 -3.78 12.37
N SER A 42 11.46 -4.42 13.46
CA SER A 42 10.74 -5.71 13.41
C SER A 42 9.42 -5.64 12.63
N GLY A 43 8.87 -6.79 12.22
CA GLY A 43 7.55 -6.88 11.57
C GLY A 43 7.57 -6.62 10.07
N VAL A 44 8.74 -6.58 9.44
CA VAL A 44 8.90 -6.48 7.99
C VAL A 44 8.34 -7.72 7.29
N GLU A 45 8.49 -8.90 7.90
CA GLU A 45 8.02 -10.18 7.36
C GLU A 45 6.49 -10.25 7.29
N ASP A 46 5.82 -9.78 8.34
CA ASP A 46 4.36 -9.71 8.40
C ASP A 46 3.82 -8.76 7.32
N LEU A 47 4.43 -7.57 7.18
CA LEU A 47 4.04 -6.61 6.16
C LEU A 47 4.37 -7.09 4.74
N THR A 48 5.45 -7.84 4.56
CA THR A 48 5.78 -8.48 3.28
C THR A 48 4.73 -9.52 2.90
N THR A 49 4.27 -10.30 3.87
CA THR A 49 3.18 -11.27 3.68
C THR A 49 1.87 -10.56 3.33
N GLU A 50 1.54 -9.48 4.04
CA GLU A 50 0.34 -8.68 3.77
C GLU A 50 0.37 -8.05 2.37
N LEU A 51 1.53 -7.53 1.93
CA LEU A 51 1.74 -7.04 0.55
C LEU A 51 1.47 -8.15 -0.47
N LEU A 52 2.04 -9.33 -0.27
CA LEU A 52 1.82 -10.46 -1.18
C LEU A 52 0.33 -10.84 -1.29
N LEU A 53 -0.39 -10.87 -0.16
CA LEU A 53 -1.80 -11.24 -0.12
C LEU A 53 -2.68 -10.21 -0.84
N VAL A 54 -2.45 -8.91 -0.63
CA VAL A 54 -3.24 -7.87 -1.33
C VAL A 54 -2.93 -7.83 -2.82
N GLU A 55 -1.67 -7.99 -3.20
CA GLU A 55 -1.24 -8.01 -4.61
C GLU A 55 -1.80 -9.23 -5.35
N LEU A 56 -1.83 -10.41 -4.70
CA LEU A 56 -2.49 -11.61 -5.22
C LEU A 56 -4.00 -11.39 -5.41
N ALA A 57 -4.68 -10.83 -4.40
CA ALA A 57 -6.12 -10.57 -4.47
C ALA A 57 -6.50 -9.60 -5.60
N ILE A 58 -5.61 -8.66 -5.93
CA ILE A 58 -5.72 -7.77 -7.08
C ILE A 58 -5.45 -8.56 -8.38
N ALA A 59 -4.35 -9.30 -8.47
CA ALA A 59 -3.97 -10.05 -9.67
C ALA A 59 -5.05 -11.06 -10.12
N GLU A 60 -5.70 -11.74 -9.18
CA GLU A 60 -6.74 -12.73 -9.48
C GLU A 60 -8.01 -12.12 -10.10
N GLN A 61 -8.35 -10.88 -9.73
CA GLN A 61 -9.60 -10.23 -10.14
C GLN A 61 -9.42 -9.25 -11.32
N TRP A 62 -8.18 -8.87 -11.62
CA TRP A 62 -7.79 -7.96 -12.70
C TRP A 62 -6.46 -8.40 -13.36
N PRO A 63 -6.42 -9.59 -13.97
CA PRO A 63 -5.17 -10.16 -14.51
C PRO A 63 -4.59 -9.38 -15.70
N GLY A 64 -5.40 -8.56 -16.39
CA GLY A 64 -4.95 -7.76 -17.54
C GLY A 64 -4.06 -6.57 -17.19
N ASP A 65 -4.10 -6.12 -15.93
CA ASP A 65 -3.44 -4.88 -15.48
C ASP A 65 -2.20 -5.16 -14.61
N ILE A 66 -1.88 -6.44 -14.35
CA ILE A 66 -0.89 -6.83 -13.34
C ILE A 66 0.53 -6.34 -13.65
N GLU A 67 0.95 -6.36 -14.91
CA GLU A 67 2.30 -5.89 -15.29
C GLU A 67 2.46 -4.38 -15.07
N VAL A 68 1.39 -3.61 -15.30
CA VAL A 68 1.37 -2.17 -15.07
C VAL A 68 1.47 -1.90 -13.57
N TRP A 69 0.62 -2.55 -12.78
CA TRP A 69 0.62 -2.38 -11.34
C TRP A 69 1.90 -2.82 -10.68
N MET A 70 2.46 -3.98 -11.03
CA MET A 70 3.75 -4.43 -10.49
C MET A 70 4.84 -3.38 -10.71
N ARG A 71 4.89 -2.75 -11.89
CA ARG A 71 5.85 -1.67 -12.17
C ARG A 71 5.59 -0.45 -11.29
N GLU A 72 4.34 -0.01 -11.19
CA GLU A 72 3.96 1.14 -10.36
C GLU A 72 4.26 0.91 -8.88
N TRP A 73 3.99 -0.30 -8.38
CA TRP A 73 4.24 -0.76 -7.03
C TRP A 73 5.73 -0.76 -6.68
N ILE A 74 6.57 -1.35 -7.55
CA ILE A 74 8.02 -1.35 -7.36
C ILE A 74 8.55 0.09 -7.26
N VAL A 75 8.08 0.99 -8.13
CA VAL A 75 8.48 2.41 -8.09
C VAL A 75 7.97 3.08 -6.82
N ALA A 76 6.71 2.89 -6.46
CA ALA A 76 6.09 3.47 -5.27
C ALA A 76 6.78 3.03 -3.98
N ASP A 77 7.27 1.79 -3.90
CA ASP A 77 7.99 1.30 -2.72
C ASP A 77 9.43 1.78 -2.70
N ALA A 78 10.15 1.68 -3.83
CA ALA A 78 11.53 2.13 -3.92
C ALA A 78 11.69 3.62 -3.60
N THR A 79 10.70 4.45 -3.94
CA THR A 79 10.72 5.89 -3.64
C THR A 79 10.53 6.22 -2.16
N LYS A 80 10.09 5.27 -1.32
CA LYS A 80 9.92 5.44 0.13
C LYS A 80 11.11 4.89 0.92
N LEU A 81 11.86 3.97 0.34
CA LEU A 81 13.12 3.48 0.92
C LEU A 81 14.13 4.63 1.05
N HIS A 82 14.83 4.67 2.18
CA HIS A 82 15.84 5.68 2.44
C HIS A 82 16.89 5.20 3.44
N ASP A 83 18.01 5.91 3.49
CA ASP A 83 19.02 5.75 4.53
C ASP A 83 18.47 6.31 5.85
N PRO A 84 18.40 5.55 6.95
CA PRO A 84 17.88 6.04 8.22
C PRO A 84 18.75 7.14 8.84
N ALA A 85 20.00 7.32 8.38
CA ALA A 85 20.85 8.46 8.74
C ALA A 85 20.44 9.77 8.05
N GLN A 86 19.61 9.70 7.00
CA GLN A 86 19.10 10.85 6.28
C GLN A 86 17.64 11.06 6.62
N TRP A 87 17.34 12.17 7.30
CA TRP A 87 15.97 12.47 7.69
C TRP A 87 15.06 12.66 6.47
N ARG A 88 13.88 12.04 6.53
CA ARG A 88 12.79 12.21 5.58
C ARG A 88 11.50 12.66 6.26
N GLY A 89 11.01 13.84 5.89
CA GLY A 89 9.81 14.43 6.50
C GLY A 89 8.50 13.73 6.16
N ASP A 90 8.49 12.87 5.16
CA ASP A 90 7.37 12.03 4.78
C ASP A 90 7.41 10.63 5.41
N CYS A 91 8.48 10.29 6.15
CA CYS A 91 8.61 9.03 6.88
C CYS A 91 8.13 9.21 8.34
N SER A 92 7.11 8.44 8.74
CA SER A 92 6.53 8.55 10.08
C SER A 92 7.52 8.18 11.19
N VAL A 93 8.45 7.26 10.92
CA VAL A 93 9.53 6.87 11.85
C VAL A 93 10.54 8.00 12.01
N CYS A 94 11.01 8.63 10.93
CA CYS A 94 11.89 9.80 10.99
C CYS A 94 11.27 10.96 11.78
N VAL A 95 9.97 11.20 11.58
CA VAL A 95 9.23 12.23 12.33
C VAL A 95 9.17 11.88 13.81
N ALA A 96 8.89 10.62 14.15
CA ALA A 96 8.84 10.16 15.54
C ALA A 96 10.19 10.23 16.26
N LEU A 97 11.31 10.06 15.55
CA LEU A 97 12.67 10.15 16.09
C LEU A 97 13.15 11.59 16.36
N GLY A 98 12.37 12.61 15.98
CA GLY A 98 12.61 13.99 16.42
C GLY A 98 13.24 14.93 15.40
N GLY A 99 13.15 14.63 14.10
CA GLY A 99 13.66 15.54 13.05
C GLY A 99 15.12 15.28 12.67
N PRO A 100 15.70 16.07 11.74
CA PRO A 100 17.09 15.88 11.33
C PRO A 100 18.01 15.93 12.55
N PHE A 101 18.79 14.87 12.78
CA PHE A 101 19.94 14.95 13.66
C PHE A 101 20.86 16.02 13.06
N GLU A 102 20.91 17.20 13.68
CA GLU A 102 22.02 18.12 13.46
C GLU A 102 23.28 17.34 13.85
N ALA A 103 24.03 16.90 12.84
CA ALA A 103 25.35 16.32 13.06
C ALA A 103 26.21 17.40 13.73
N ALA A 104 26.44 17.23 15.03
CA ALA A 104 27.37 18.03 15.81
C ALA A 104 28.83 17.77 15.39
#